data_AF-A0A352WIS7-F1
#
_entry.id   AF-A0A352WIS7-F1
#
_cell.length_a   1.000
_cell.length_b   1.000
_cell.length_c   1.000
_cell.angle_alpha   90.00
_cell.angle_beta   90.00
_cell.angle_gamma   90.00
#
_symmetry.space_group_name_H-M   'P 1'
#
loop_
_entity.id
_entity.type
_entity.pdbx_description
1 polymer ?
#
loop_
_entity_poly.entity_id
_entity_poly.type
_entity_poly.pdbx_seq_one_letter_code
_entity_poly.pdbx_strand_id
1 'polypeptide(L)'
;MSDSNVKNKSHKQGFLKATSIMAALSLVASGLGFVKNITLTSIFGMGAELDSFYAAFRIPDFLYMILVGGALSSAFIPVFSVYIATKEEDKGYRMASTILNLVLVFAVIFCLIGIVFTPQLIHLTTKLTGEKFLLTVKLTRIMFFQCFFMCITGVAMGICMSYSNFVPSSIGSVFYNLAIIVFGVILSQVFHLGIAGFSIGVVLGALANFLVHIKPIKDTG
;
A
#
# COMPACT_ATOMS: atom_id res chain seq x y z
N MET A 1 -32.51 -34.43 -4.08
CA MET A 1 -32.79 -33.20 -3.29
C MET A 1 -31.93 -33.03 -2.03
N SER A 2 -31.13 -34.03 -1.60
CA SER A 2 -30.27 -33.93 -0.40
C SER A 2 -28.91 -33.25 -0.67
N ASP A 3 -28.24 -33.58 -1.78
CA ASP A 3 -26.87 -33.10 -2.06
C ASP A 3 -26.76 -31.61 -2.37
N SER A 4 -27.79 -30.99 -2.94
CA SER A 4 -27.81 -29.55 -3.23
C SER A 4 -27.83 -28.70 -1.96
N ASN A 5 -28.50 -29.17 -0.90
CA ASN A 5 -28.56 -28.47 0.39
C ASN A 5 -27.25 -28.57 1.19
N VAL A 6 -26.54 -29.70 1.08
CA VAL A 6 -25.22 -29.88 1.72
C VAL A 6 -24.15 -29.01 1.04
N LYS A 7 -24.13 -28.97 -0.30
CA LYS A 7 -23.24 -28.09 -1.06
C LYS A 7 -23.47 -26.60 -0.75
N ASN A 8 -24.73 -26.18 -0.62
CA ASN A 8 -25.10 -24.80 -0.33
C ASN A 8 -24.75 -24.37 1.12
N LYS A 9 -24.87 -25.28 2.10
CA LYS A 9 -24.40 -25.03 3.49
C LYS A 9 -22.88 -24.94 3.60
N SER A 10 -22.15 -25.85 2.94
CA SER A 10 -20.68 -25.82 2.89
C SER A 10 -20.15 -24.53 2.24
N HIS A 11 -20.75 -24.11 1.13
CA HIS A 11 -20.36 -22.88 0.44
C HIS A 11 -20.65 -21.62 1.27
N LYS A 12 -21.81 -21.57 1.97
CA LYS A 12 -22.14 -20.51 2.92
C LYS A 12 -21.19 -20.48 4.13
N GLN A 13 -20.82 -21.64 4.67
CA GLN A 13 -19.88 -21.72 5.80
C GLN A 13 -18.46 -21.28 5.41
N GLY A 14 -17.98 -21.68 4.23
CA GLY A 14 -16.69 -21.21 3.68
C GLY A 14 -16.66 -19.70 3.45
N PHE A 15 -17.73 -19.15 2.86
CA PHE A 15 -17.87 -17.71 2.65
C PHE A 15 -17.98 -16.91 3.95
N LEU A 16 -18.74 -17.41 4.94
CA LEU A 16 -18.88 -16.77 6.26
C LEU A 16 -17.55 -16.78 7.02
N LYS A 17 -16.79 -17.87 6.92
CA LYS A 17 -15.45 -17.99 7.53
C LYS A 17 -14.44 -17.03 6.86
N ALA A 18 -14.42 -16.95 5.53
CA ALA A 18 -13.53 -16.03 4.81
C ALA A 18 -13.85 -14.56 5.13
N THR A 19 -15.13 -14.19 5.09
CA THR A 19 -15.58 -12.83 5.40
C THR A 19 -15.30 -12.44 6.86
N SER A 20 -15.50 -13.34 7.82
CA SER A 20 -15.19 -13.08 9.23
C SER A 20 -13.69 -12.91 9.49
N ILE A 21 -12.84 -13.72 8.83
CA ILE A 21 -11.37 -13.55 8.89
C ILE A 21 -10.97 -12.20 8.31
N MET A 22 -11.52 -11.81 7.17
CA MET A 22 -11.26 -10.49 6.56
C MET A 22 -11.67 -9.35 7.48
N ALA A 23 -12.86 -9.43 8.08
CA ALA A 23 -13.35 -8.42 9.01
C ALA A 23 -12.42 -8.29 10.23
N ALA A 24 -12.01 -9.43 10.82
CA ALA A 24 -11.07 -9.44 11.94
C ALA A 24 -9.70 -8.83 11.56
N LEU A 25 -9.14 -9.22 10.41
CA LEU A 25 -7.86 -8.68 9.94
C LEU A 25 -7.94 -7.16 9.65
N SER A 26 -9.05 -6.70 9.08
CA SER A 26 -9.29 -5.27 8.83
C SER A 26 -9.42 -4.47 10.13
N LEU A 27 -10.05 -5.05 11.17
CA LEU A 27 -10.08 -4.45 12.50
C LEU A 27 -8.69 -4.37 13.12
N VAL A 28 -7.88 -5.44 13.01
CA VAL A 28 -6.49 -5.44 13.48
C VAL A 28 -5.66 -4.40 12.75
N ALA A 29 -5.75 -4.33 11.41
CA ALA A 29 -5.05 -3.32 10.62
C ALA A 29 -5.44 -1.88 11.01
N SER A 30 -6.74 -1.65 11.24
CA SER A 30 -7.24 -0.34 11.68
C SER A 30 -6.74 0.02 13.08
N GLY A 31 -6.75 -0.96 14.00
CA GLY A 31 -6.19 -0.81 15.35
C GLY A 31 -4.70 -0.48 15.32
N LEU A 32 -3.91 -1.18 14.48
CA LEU A 32 -2.49 -0.88 14.29
C LEU A 32 -2.25 0.50 13.68
N GLY A 33 -3.09 0.92 12.73
CA GLY A 33 -3.04 2.29 12.20
C GLY A 33 -3.28 3.34 13.29
N PHE A 34 -4.21 3.08 14.20
CA PHE A 34 -4.46 3.95 15.36
C PHE A 34 -3.28 3.94 16.34
N VAL A 35 -2.72 2.77 16.66
CA VAL A 35 -1.52 2.64 17.50
C VAL A 35 -0.35 3.41 16.90
N LYS A 36 -0.11 3.27 15.59
CA LYS A 36 0.93 4.03 14.87
C LYS A 36 0.75 5.54 15.06
N ASN A 37 -0.48 6.04 14.95
CA ASN A 37 -0.76 7.47 15.13
C ASN A 37 -0.53 7.92 16.58
N ILE A 38 -0.93 7.10 17.57
CA ILE A 38 -0.62 7.34 18.99
C ILE A 38 0.90 7.37 19.20
N THR A 39 1.63 6.39 18.67
CA THR A 39 3.09 6.30 18.79
C THR A 39 3.76 7.55 18.24
N LEU A 40 3.42 7.96 17.02
CA LEU A 40 3.92 9.20 16.40
C LEU A 40 3.63 10.42 17.27
N THR A 41 2.39 10.56 17.75
CA THR A 41 1.98 11.70 18.59
C THR A 41 2.65 11.68 19.95
N SER A 42 2.90 10.51 20.53
CA SER A 42 3.57 10.37 21.84
C SER A 42 5.05 10.71 21.78
N ILE A 43 5.71 10.45 20.65
CA ILE A 43 7.15 10.68 20.48
C ILE A 43 7.43 12.13 20.04
N PHE A 44 6.68 12.64 19.07
CA PHE A 44 6.95 13.94 18.44
C PHE A 44 6.00 15.06 18.88
N GLY A 45 4.93 14.73 19.61
CA GLY A 45 3.87 15.67 19.95
C GLY A 45 3.02 16.07 18.74
N MET A 46 1.96 16.85 19.00
CA MET A 46 1.20 17.52 17.95
C MET A 46 1.94 18.81 17.57
N GLY A 47 2.83 18.74 16.59
CA GLY A 47 3.70 19.87 16.24
C GLY A 47 4.25 19.81 14.82
N ALA A 48 5.21 20.70 14.57
CA ALA A 48 5.79 20.97 13.26
C ALA A 48 6.33 19.74 12.52
N GLU A 49 6.96 18.82 13.25
CA GLU A 49 7.53 17.61 12.66
C GLU A 49 6.42 16.68 12.16
N LEU A 50 5.44 16.40 13.00
CA LEU A 50 4.33 15.49 12.66
C LEU A 50 3.49 16.03 11.50
N ASP A 51 3.25 17.35 11.47
CA ASP A 51 2.60 18.02 10.32
C ASP A 51 3.40 17.82 9.03
N SER A 52 4.73 17.97 9.10
CA SER A 52 5.64 17.79 7.96
C SER A 52 5.64 16.33 7.48
N PHE A 53 5.59 15.38 8.41
CA PHE A 53 5.50 13.96 8.09
C PHE A 53 4.19 13.61 7.37
N TYR A 54 3.04 14.09 7.83
CA TYR A 54 1.78 13.87 7.14
C TYR A 54 1.70 14.62 5.80
N ALA A 55 2.23 15.84 5.72
CA ALA A 55 2.32 16.57 4.46
C ALA A 55 3.19 15.84 3.43
N ALA A 56 4.23 15.13 3.89
CA ALA A 56 5.17 14.44 3.02
C ALA A 56 4.55 13.31 2.20
N PHE A 57 3.46 12.71 2.66
CA PHE A 57 2.70 11.67 1.95
C PHE A 57 1.90 12.19 0.77
N ARG A 58 1.52 13.48 0.75
CA ARG A 58 0.52 13.99 -0.21
C ARG A 58 0.89 13.72 -1.67
N ILE A 59 2.13 14.02 -2.05
CA ILE A 59 2.59 13.87 -3.44
C ILE A 59 2.75 12.38 -3.80
N PRO A 60 3.49 11.56 -3.01
CA PRO A 60 3.56 10.11 -3.25
C PRO A 60 2.19 9.43 -3.36
N ASP A 61 1.26 9.76 -2.45
CA ASP A 61 -0.08 9.17 -2.40
C ASP A 61 -0.91 9.59 -3.60
N PHE A 62 -0.79 10.84 -4.04
CA PHE A 62 -1.47 11.33 -5.24
C PHE A 62 -1.03 10.58 -6.50
N LEU A 63 0.27 10.33 -6.65
CA LEU A 63 0.80 9.53 -7.76
C LEU A 63 0.30 8.09 -7.71
N TYR A 64 0.34 7.46 -6.53
CA TYR A 64 -0.22 6.13 -6.34
C TYR A 64 -1.71 6.09 -6.70
N MET A 65 -2.47 7.10 -6.28
CA MET A 65 -3.90 7.21 -6.59
C MET A 65 -4.16 7.30 -8.09
N ILE A 66 -3.37 8.06 -8.86
CA ILE A 66 -3.54 8.14 -10.32
C ILE A 66 -3.19 6.82 -10.99
N LEU A 67 -2.01 6.27 -10.66
CA LEU A 67 -1.47 5.09 -11.35
C LEU A 67 -2.26 3.83 -11.01
N VAL A 68 -2.56 3.60 -9.72
CA VAL A 68 -3.21 2.39 -9.23
C VAL A 68 -4.69 2.61 -8.95
N GLY A 69 -5.03 3.65 -8.18
CA GLY A 69 -6.41 3.91 -7.76
C GLY A 69 -7.34 4.25 -8.93
N GLY A 70 -6.84 5.03 -9.89
CA GLY A 70 -7.61 5.50 -11.05
C GLY A 70 -7.52 4.53 -12.22
N ALA A 71 -6.36 4.51 -12.90
CA ALA A 71 -6.22 3.82 -14.19
C ALA A 71 -6.26 2.30 -14.05
N LEU A 72 -5.59 1.75 -13.02
CA LEU A 72 -5.50 0.31 -12.85
C LEU A 72 -6.81 -0.27 -12.30
N SER A 73 -7.33 0.24 -11.19
CA SER A 73 -8.51 -0.36 -10.52
C SER A 73 -9.78 -0.35 -11.38
N SER A 74 -9.94 0.65 -12.26
CA SER A 74 -11.14 0.80 -13.11
C SER A 74 -11.14 -0.10 -14.35
N ALA A 75 -9.98 -0.40 -14.93
CA ALA A 75 -9.86 -1.14 -16.18
C ALA A 75 -9.24 -2.53 -16.02
N PHE A 76 -8.23 -2.67 -15.15
CA PHE A 76 -7.50 -3.93 -14.99
C PHE A 76 -8.34 -5.01 -14.31
N ILE A 77 -8.95 -4.70 -13.16
CA ILE A 77 -9.68 -5.68 -12.35
C ILE A 77 -10.83 -6.31 -13.17
N PRO A 78 -11.72 -5.54 -13.84
CA PRO A 78 -12.82 -6.13 -14.60
C PRO A 78 -12.33 -6.99 -15.77
N VAL A 79 -11.31 -6.54 -16.50
CA VAL A 79 -10.79 -7.28 -17.66
C VAL A 79 -10.07 -8.56 -17.21
N PHE A 80 -9.28 -8.51 -16.14
CA PHE A 80 -8.64 -9.70 -15.59
C PHE A 80 -9.68 -10.70 -15.05
N SER A 81 -10.74 -10.22 -14.41
CA SER A 81 -11.86 -11.07 -13.98
C SER A 81 -12.57 -11.76 -15.15
N VAL A 82 -12.66 -11.13 -16.33
CA VAL A 82 -13.17 -11.78 -17.54
C VAL A 82 -12.27 -12.95 -17.96
N TYR A 83 -10.94 -12.78 -17.96
CA TYR A 83 -10.01 -13.87 -18.29
C TYR A 83 -10.11 -15.05 -17.32
N ILE A 84 -10.30 -14.79 -16.02
CA ILE A 84 -10.57 -15.84 -15.03
C ILE A 84 -11.89 -16.56 -15.37
N ALA A 85 -12.96 -15.80 -15.65
CA ALA A 85 -14.28 -16.35 -15.93
C ALA A 85 -14.33 -17.19 -17.23
N THR A 86 -13.55 -16.81 -18.25
CA THR A 86 -13.44 -17.54 -19.52
C THR A 86 -12.42 -18.67 -19.50
N LYS A 87 -11.75 -18.92 -18.36
CA LYS A 87 -10.68 -19.91 -18.20
C LYS A 87 -9.48 -19.66 -19.14
N GLU A 88 -9.21 -18.39 -19.45
CA GLU A 88 -8.07 -17.95 -20.25
C GLU A 88 -7.01 -17.27 -19.36
N GLU A 89 -6.72 -17.87 -18.19
CA GLU A 89 -5.85 -17.29 -17.17
C GLU A 89 -4.45 -16.96 -17.71
N ASP A 90 -3.89 -17.78 -18.60
CA ASP A 90 -2.60 -17.51 -19.26
C ASP A 90 -2.57 -16.16 -19.99
N LYS A 91 -3.67 -15.81 -20.67
CA LYS A 91 -3.81 -14.50 -21.34
C LYS A 91 -3.97 -13.38 -20.32
N GLY A 92 -4.71 -13.64 -19.24
CA GLY A 92 -4.82 -12.74 -18.09
C GLY A 92 -3.45 -12.42 -17.48
N TYR A 93 -2.63 -13.43 -17.19
CA TYR A 93 -1.30 -13.25 -16.62
C TYR A 93 -0.33 -12.53 -17.56
N ARG A 94 -0.44 -12.74 -18.88
CA ARG A 94 0.32 -11.94 -19.86
C ARG A 94 -0.10 -10.46 -19.85
N MET A 95 -1.40 -10.19 -19.77
CA MET A 95 -1.93 -8.82 -19.63
C MET A 95 -1.44 -8.18 -18.32
N ALA A 96 -1.54 -8.89 -17.20
CA ALA A 96 -1.07 -8.42 -15.90
C ALA A 96 0.43 -8.13 -15.89
N SER A 97 1.24 -8.99 -16.53
CA SER A 97 2.68 -8.77 -16.68
C SER A 97 3.00 -7.53 -17.52
N THR A 98 2.25 -7.32 -18.60
CA THR A 98 2.40 -6.13 -19.46
C THR A 98 2.07 -4.86 -18.68
N ILE A 99 0.97 -4.88 -17.93
CA ILE A 99 0.54 -3.76 -17.09
C ILE A 99 1.52 -3.51 -15.96
N LEU A 100 2.02 -4.56 -15.30
CA LEU A 100 3.03 -4.44 -14.26
C LEU A 100 4.30 -3.77 -14.80
N ASN A 101 4.77 -4.16 -15.99
CA ASN A 101 5.92 -3.54 -16.64
C ASN A 101 5.67 -2.05 -16.93
N LEU A 102 4.49 -1.69 -17.44
CA LEU A 102 4.12 -0.29 -17.67
C LEU A 102 4.08 0.50 -16.36
N VAL A 103 3.41 -0.03 -15.33
CA VAL A 103 3.33 0.59 -14.00
C VAL A 103 4.73 0.77 -13.41
N LEU A 104 5.63 -0.21 -13.55
CA LEU A 104 7.01 -0.11 -13.10
C LEU A 104 7.76 1.02 -13.81
N VAL A 105 7.68 1.08 -15.14
CA VAL A 105 8.34 2.13 -15.93
C VAL A 105 7.83 3.51 -15.52
N PHE A 106 6.50 3.69 -15.47
CA PHE A 106 5.91 4.97 -15.05
C PHE A 106 6.25 5.30 -13.60
N ALA A 107 6.14 4.34 -12.68
CA ALA A 107 6.47 4.57 -11.27
C ALA A 107 7.92 5.01 -11.09
N VAL A 108 8.89 4.38 -11.78
CA VAL A 108 10.29 4.80 -11.74
C VAL A 108 10.45 6.22 -12.29
N ILE A 109 9.89 6.52 -13.46
CA ILE A 109 9.99 7.84 -14.07
C ILE A 109 9.39 8.91 -13.15
N PHE A 110 8.18 8.70 -12.66
CA PHE A 110 7.50 9.65 -11.78
C PHE A 110 8.17 9.78 -10.41
N CYS A 111 8.71 8.70 -9.84
CA CYS A 111 9.45 8.78 -8.59
C CYS A 111 10.76 9.55 -8.78
N LEU A 112 11.51 9.32 -9.86
CA LEU A 112 12.75 10.05 -10.14
C LEU A 112 12.48 11.54 -10.36
N ILE A 113 11.51 11.89 -11.21
CA ILE A 113 11.06 13.27 -11.42
C ILE A 113 10.60 13.86 -10.08
N GLY A 114 9.78 13.13 -9.33
CA GLY A 114 9.25 13.54 -8.04
C GLY A 114 10.34 13.85 -7.01
N ILE A 115 11.39 13.02 -6.92
CA ILE A 115 12.54 13.22 -6.03
C ILE A 115 13.34 14.47 -6.41
N VAL A 116 13.58 14.67 -7.71
CA VAL A 116 14.33 15.83 -8.22
C VAL A 116 13.55 17.11 -7.98
N PHE A 117 12.26 17.13 -8.35
CA PHE A 117 11.39 18.29 -8.26
C PHE A 117 10.61 18.38 -6.93
N THR A 118 10.99 17.62 -5.90
CA THR A 118 10.29 17.63 -4.60
C THR A 118 10.13 19.03 -4.02
N PRO A 119 11.16 19.91 -3.99
CA PRO A 119 11.01 21.27 -3.46
C PRO A 119 9.90 22.06 -4.15
N GLN A 120 9.85 21.99 -5.48
CA GLN A 120 8.89 22.70 -6.32
C GLN A 120 7.47 22.15 -6.09
N LEU A 121 7.33 20.82 -6.02
CA LEU A 121 6.05 20.17 -5.78
C LEU A 121 5.50 20.49 -4.38
N ILE A 122 6.35 20.50 -3.36
CA ILE A 122 5.95 20.88 -1.99
C ILE A 122 5.57 22.37 -1.92
N HIS A 123 6.29 23.23 -2.62
CA HIS A 123 5.97 24.65 -2.69
C HIS A 123 4.63 24.92 -3.39
N LEU A 124 4.30 24.14 -4.42
CA LEU A 124 3.03 24.26 -5.14
C LEU A 124 1.84 23.71 -4.34
N THR A 125 2.04 22.61 -3.60
CA THR A 125 0.97 21.89 -2.91
C THR A 125 0.75 22.33 -1.46
N THR A 126 1.69 23.07 -0.89
CA THR A 126 1.64 23.53 0.50
C THR A 126 2.15 24.96 0.64
N LYS A 127 1.66 25.70 1.64
CA LYS A 127 2.17 27.04 2.00
C LYS A 127 3.24 26.97 3.09
N LEU A 128 3.97 25.86 3.19
CA LEU A 128 5.00 25.66 4.22
C LEU A 128 6.22 26.55 3.95
N THR A 129 6.81 27.08 5.01
CA THR A 129 8.00 27.95 4.96
C THR A 129 9.04 27.53 6.01
N GLY A 130 10.28 28.01 5.85
CA GLY A 130 11.37 27.78 6.79
C GLY A 130 11.73 26.30 6.99
N GLU A 131 12.00 25.91 8.24
CA GLU A 131 12.44 24.56 8.58
C GLU A 131 11.39 23.48 8.25
N LYS A 132 10.10 23.78 8.39
CA LYS A 132 9.02 22.83 8.03
C LYS A 132 9.05 22.45 6.56
N PHE A 133 9.34 23.41 5.69
CA PHE A 133 9.45 23.17 4.26
C PHE A 133 10.62 22.23 3.96
N LEU A 134 11.80 22.52 4.51
CA LEU A 134 13.01 21.70 4.30
C LEU A 134 12.83 20.28 4.84
N LEU A 135 12.23 20.14 6.02
CA LEU A 135 11.90 18.84 6.61
C LEU A 135 10.94 18.07 5.71
N THR A 136 9.82 18.67 5.31
CA THR A 136 8.82 18.03 4.43
C THR A 136 9.47 17.55 3.13
N VAL A 137 10.30 18.38 2.49
CA VAL A 137 11.05 17.99 1.27
C VAL A 137 11.92 16.76 1.52
N LYS A 138 12.65 16.71 2.64
CA LYS A 138 13.49 15.56 2.99
C LYS A 138 12.65 14.29 3.19
N LEU A 139 11.54 14.38 3.94
CA LEU A 139 10.67 13.24 4.20
C LEU A 139 9.98 12.73 2.92
N THR A 140 9.51 13.64 2.07
CA THR A 140 8.87 13.28 0.79
C THR A 140 9.83 12.54 -0.13
N ARG A 141 11.10 12.96 -0.21
CA ARG A 141 12.12 12.24 -0.99
C ARG A 141 12.29 10.79 -0.54
N ILE A 142 12.25 10.53 0.77
CA ILE A 142 12.29 9.17 1.31
C ILE A 142 11.00 8.43 0.95
N MET A 143 9.85 9.09 1.08
CA MET A 143 8.55 8.48 0.79
C MET A 143 8.32 8.20 -0.71
N PHE A 144 9.05 8.82 -1.64
CA PHE A 144 8.96 8.38 -3.03
C PHE A 144 9.37 6.92 -3.23
N PHE A 145 10.31 6.40 -2.44
CA PHE A 145 10.68 4.99 -2.48
C PHE A 145 9.53 4.07 -2.03
N GLN A 146 8.69 4.49 -1.08
CA GLN A 146 7.52 3.71 -0.70
C GLN A 146 6.48 3.66 -1.83
N CYS A 147 6.30 4.76 -2.57
CA CYS A 147 5.33 4.87 -3.67
C CYS A 147 5.61 3.82 -4.74
N PHE A 148 6.89 3.62 -5.07
CA PHE A 148 7.32 2.58 -6.00
C PHE A 148 6.84 1.19 -5.57
N PHE A 149 7.09 0.78 -4.31
CA PHE A 149 6.62 -0.51 -3.79
C PHE A 149 5.09 -0.61 -3.73
N MET A 150 4.41 0.49 -3.37
CA MET A 150 2.96 0.54 -3.35
C MET A 150 2.36 0.38 -4.73
N CYS A 151 2.92 1.00 -5.77
CA CYS A 151 2.46 0.85 -7.16
C CYS A 151 2.47 -0.61 -7.61
N ILE A 152 3.56 -1.33 -7.30
CA ILE A 152 3.68 -2.77 -7.59
C ILE A 152 2.65 -3.58 -6.80
N THR A 153 2.54 -3.29 -5.50
CA THR A 153 1.58 -3.95 -4.62
C THR A 153 0.14 -3.71 -5.09
N GLY A 154 -0.15 -2.55 -5.68
CA GLY A 154 -1.44 -2.22 -6.27
C GLY A 154 -1.85 -3.16 -7.40
N VAL A 155 -0.92 -3.52 -8.28
CA VAL A 155 -1.17 -4.52 -9.34
C VAL A 155 -1.42 -5.89 -8.75
N ALA A 156 -0.58 -6.31 -7.80
CA ALA A 156 -0.73 -7.58 -7.11
C ALA A 156 -2.06 -7.70 -6.36
N MET A 157 -2.47 -6.61 -5.71
CA MET A 157 -3.75 -6.48 -5.06
C MET A 157 -4.91 -6.55 -6.06
N GLY A 158 -4.78 -5.89 -7.22
CA GLY A 158 -5.76 -5.99 -8.31
C GLY A 158 -6.01 -7.43 -8.75
N ILE A 159 -4.94 -8.24 -8.90
CA ILE A 159 -5.05 -9.68 -9.22
C ILE A 159 -5.82 -10.41 -8.11
N CYS A 160 -5.42 -10.22 -6.85
CA CYS A 160 -6.10 -10.86 -5.71
C CYS A 160 -7.59 -10.48 -5.62
N MET A 161 -7.91 -9.21 -5.89
CA MET A 161 -9.29 -8.71 -5.92
C MET A 161 -10.10 -9.32 -7.06
N SER A 162 -9.50 -9.56 -8.23
CA SER A 162 -10.18 -10.27 -9.33
C SER A 162 -10.57 -11.70 -8.98
N TYR A 163 -9.82 -12.38 -8.10
CA TYR A 163 -10.16 -13.68 -7.53
C TYR A 163 -11.12 -13.61 -6.32
N SER A 164 -11.61 -12.42 -5.96
CA SER A 164 -12.38 -12.18 -4.72
C SER A 164 -11.64 -12.63 -3.45
N ASN A 165 -10.31 -12.64 -3.48
CA ASN A 165 -9.47 -12.97 -2.33
C ASN A 165 -8.86 -11.70 -1.73
N PHE A 166 -9.50 -11.18 -0.71
CA PHE A 166 -9.11 -9.93 -0.07
C PHE A 166 -8.17 -10.12 1.14
N VAL A 167 -7.93 -11.37 1.55
CA VAL A 167 -7.11 -11.71 2.73
C VAL A 167 -5.67 -11.20 2.60
N PRO A 168 -4.96 -11.38 1.47
CA PRO A 168 -3.61 -10.84 1.30
C PRO A 168 -3.53 -9.33 1.52
N SER A 169 -4.55 -8.58 1.09
CA SER A 169 -4.59 -7.12 1.23
C SER A 169 -4.75 -6.69 2.69
N SER A 170 -5.59 -7.39 3.46
CA SER A 170 -5.73 -7.13 4.90
C SER A 170 -4.44 -7.49 5.66
N ILE A 171 -3.82 -8.63 5.35
CA ILE A 171 -2.53 -9.04 5.97
C ILE A 171 -1.44 -8.03 5.62
N GLY A 172 -1.36 -7.62 4.35
CA GLY A 172 -0.41 -6.62 3.88
C GLY A 172 -0.51 -5.29 4.66
N SER A 173 -1.73 -4.84 4.93
CA SER A 173 -2.00 -3.64 5.74
C SER A 173 -1.55 -3.78 7.21
N VAL A 174 -1.66 -4.99 7.79
CA VAL A 174 -1.14 -5.30 9.12
C VAL A 174 0.38 -5.16 9.14
N PHE A 175 1.07 -5.83 8.21
CA PHE A 175 2.53 -5.76 8.11
C PHE A 175 3.03 -4.35 7.80
N TYR A 176 2.33 -3.60 6.97
CA TYR A 176 2.63 -2.21 6.67
C TYR A 176 2.66 -1.35 7.94
N ASN A 177 1.58 -1.35 8.72
CA ASN A 177 1.51 -0.55 9.94
C ASN A 177 2.48 -1.06 11.03
N LEU A 178 2.62 -2.38 11.17
CA LEU A 178 3.54 -2.97 12.14
C LEU A 178 4.99 -2.59 11.84
N ALA A 179 5.41 -2.66 10.58
CA ALA A 179 6.74 -2.25 10.15
C ALA A 179 6.99 -0.76 10.40
N ILE A 180 6.01 0.11 10.14
CA ILE A 180 6.15 1.54 10.46
C ILE A 180 6.36 1.75 11.95
N ILE A 181 5.61 1.06 12.81
CA ILE A 181 5.76 1.17 14.26
C ILE A 181 7.14 0.66 14.69
N VAL A 182 7.48 -0.58 14.34
CA VAL A 182 8.70 -1.24 14.82
C VAL A 182 9.95 -0.54 14.28
N PHE A 183 10.08 -0.42 12.95
CA PHE A 183 11.26 0.21 12.36
C PHE A 183 11.25 1.72 12.59
N GLY A 184 10.10 2.37 12.59
CA GLY A 184 10.00 3.80 12.87
C GLY A 184 10.46 4.14 14.29
N VAL A 185 10.03 3.38 15.30
CA VAL A 185 10.48 3.56 16.69
C VAL A 185 11.98 3.25 16.82
N ILE A 186 12.45 2.13 16.26
CA ILE A 186 13.88 1.76 16.35
C ILE A 186 14.75 2.83 15.68
N LEU A 187 14.45 3.22 14.45
CA LEU A 187 15.25 4.21 13.72
C LEU A 187 15.14 5.61 14.34
N SER A 188 13.96 5.99 14.82
CA SER A 188 13.75 7.28 15.49
C SER A 188 14.49 7.37 16.82
N GLN A 189 14.28 6.39 17.70
CA GLN A 189 14.69 6.47 19.11
C GLN A 189 16.08 5.88 19.36
N VAL A 190 16.43 4.77 18.71
CA VAL A 190 17.72 4.08 18.93
C VAL A 190 18.82 4.68 18.06
N PHE A 191 18.52 5.01 16.80
CA PHE A 191 19.49 5.60 15.87
C PHE A 191 19.41 7.13 15.78
N HIS A 192 18.56 7.76 16.59
CA HIS A 192 18.39 9.22 16.67
C HIS A 192 18.11 9.91 15.32
N LEU A 193 17.44 9.22 14.38
CA LEU A 193 17.05 9.79 13.08
C LEU A 193 15.80 10.68 13.18
N GLY A 194 15.19 10.77 14.37
CA GLY A 194 13.96 11.54 14.59
C GLY A 194 12.83 11.06 13.68
N ILE A 195 12.02 12.00 13.17
CA ILE A 195 10.84 11.67 12.36
C ILE A 195 11.19 11.08 10.99
N ALA A 196 12.43 11.28 10.51
CA ALA A 196 12.91 10.60 9.31
C ALA A 196 12.97 9.07 9.50
N GLY A 197 13.19 8.58 10.73
CA GLY A 197 13.14 7.16 11.06
C GLY A 197 11.78 6.53 10.72
N PHE A 198 10.68 7.22 11.00
CA PHE A 198 9.34 6.79 10.61
C PHE A 198 9.12 6.81 9.09
N SER A 199 9.74 7.76 8.38
CA SER A 199 9.66 7.80 6.91
C SER A 199 10.39 6.60 6.27
N ILE A 200 11.49 6.15 6.87
CA ILE A 200 12.15 4.90 6.45
C ILE A 200 11.29 3.69 6.83
N GLY A 201 10.68 3.70 8.03
CA GLY A 201 9.74 2.68 8.46
C GLY A 201 8.55 2.50 7.49
N VAL A 202 8.11 3.59 6.87
CA VAL A 202 7.09 3.59 5.80
C VAL A 202 7.58 2.87 4.54
N VAL A 203 8.82 3.13 4.10
CA VAL A 203 9.42 2.42 2.96
C VAL A 203 9.55 0.93 3.26
N LEU A 204 10.04 0.58 4.45
CA LEU A 204 10.16 -0.82 4.88
C LEU A 204 8.80 -1.49 5.03
N GLY A 205 7.79 -0.76 5.49
CA GLY A 205 6.41 -1.24 5.54
C GLY A 205 5.84 -1.50 4.15
N ALA A 206 6.07 -0.60 3.20
CA ALA A 206 5.63 -0.79 1.82
C ALA A 206 6.30 -2.02 1.18
N LEU A 207 7.59 -2.23 1.47
CA LEU A 207 8.31 -3.43 1.09
C LEU A 207 7.71 -4.70 1.75
N ALA A 208 7.44 -4.67 3.06
CA ALA A 208 6.82 -5.80 3.75
C ALA A 208 5.43 -6.15 3.19
N ASN A 209 4.61 -5.12 2.90
CA ASN A 209 3.31 -5.26 2.26
C ASN A 209 3.43 -5.90 0.86
N PHE A 210 4.41 -5.45 0.07
CA PHE A 210 4.71 -6.04 -1.23
C PHE A 210 5.07 -7.53 -1.10
N LEU A 211 5.97 -7.89 -0.16
CA LEU A 211 6.39 -9.28 0.05
C LEU A 211 5.23 -10.22 0.39
N VAL A 212 4.24 -9.75 1.15
CA VAL A 212 3.01 -10.51 1.46
C VAL A 212 2.26 -10.90 0.19
N HIS A 213 2.24 -10.03 -0.82
CA HIS A 213 1.51 -10.26 -2.05
C HIS A 213 2.26 -11.15 -3.07
N ILE A 214 3.56 -11.41 -2.87
CA ILE A 214 4.33 -12.30 -3.76
C ILE A 214 3.85 -13.76 -3.66
N LYS A 215 3.57 -14.24 -2.44
CA LYS A 215 3.22 -15.65 -2.22
C LYS A 215 1.88 -16.04 -2.88
N PRO A 216 0.78 -15.30 -2.68
CA PRO A 216 -0.48 -15.59 -3.34
C PRO A 216 -0.36 -15.64 -4.87
N ILE A 217 0.42 -14.76 -5.49
CA ILE A 217 0.61 -14.77 -6.95
C ILE A 217 1.24 -16.10 -7.42
N LYS A 218 2.20 -16.65 -6.68
CA LYS A 218 2.84 -17.94 -7.01
C LYS A 218 1.92 -19.14 -6.79
N ASP A 219 0.94 -19.02 -5.91
CA ASP A 219 0.01 -20.10 -5.60
C ASP A 219 -1.21 -20.10 -6.56
N THR A 220 -1.40 -19.03 -7.36
CA THR A 220 -2.57 -18.85 -8.24
C THR A 220 -2.25 -19.00 -9.74
N GLY A 221 -0.98 -19.15 -10.13
CA GLY A 221 -0.55 -19.39 -11.52
C GLY A 221 0.48 -20.51 -11.59
#